data_AF-A0A6A3ICN9-F1
#
_entry.id   AF-A0A6A3ICN9-F1
#
_cell.length_a   1.000
_cell.length_b   1.000
_cell.length_c   1.000
_cell.angle_alpha   90.00
_cell.angle_beta   90.00
_cell.angle_gamma   90.00
#
_symmetry.space_group_name_H-M   'P 1'
#
loop_
_entity.id
_entity.type
_entity.pdbx_description
1 polymer ?
#
loop_
_entity_poly.entity_id
_entity_poly.type
_entity_poly.pdbx_seq_one_letter_code
_entity_poly.pdbx_strand_id
1 'polypeptide(L)'
;MKTGFALLNQHWKEAFLVCKHQLDQELSDHARDFKRAAHNHDQEEEALRSRLASMTQERDDMFARVLERRLKAGSINVPKVMNFLNQHQTQVVGNWPRLKALLEHLKDHQVPLDNWTTQIMVTAIDDYSAQPGPFVTLDEDDRSEEKKEEDDSGSGNGSKNAPLDLTQDPTPTATPQTPPTKRGKASSASSRKLQLRPDPYTPSGKDALDPRTSLTRTAEEARASLADHAVIWDKQRTDLQLVMRSGLDYLDAFELVSGDHLVHPRIPVRELTLMLARMIYWGRLNHTPWAKYVPSWCYKKAE
;
A
#
# COMPACT_ATOMS: atom_id res chain seq x y z
N MET A 1 32.73 7.01 61.68
CA MET A 1 32.72 7.46 60.27
C MET A 1 32.99 6.36 59.23
N LYS A 2 33.80 5.33 59.52
CA LYS A 2 34.17 4.29 58.52
C LYS A 2 33.01 3.43 57.99
N THR A 3 31.97 3.21 58.79
CA THR A 3 30.80 2.40 58.43
C THR A 3 29.90 3.08 57.40
N GLY A 4 29.70 4.40 57.48
CA GLY A 4 28.86 5.14 56.53
C GLY A 4 29.42 5.19 55.11
N PHE A 5 30.74 5.33 54.96
CA PHE A 5 31.40 5.32 53.65
C PHE A 5 31.33 3.94 52.98
N ALA A 6 31.46 2.85 53.74
CA ALA A 6 31.34 1.49 53.22
C ALA A 6 29.91 1.19 52.70
N LEU A 7 28.88 1.59 53.46
CA LEU A 7 27.47 1.49 53.06
C LEU A 7 27.19 2.29 51.78
N LEU A 8 27.68 3.53 51.70
CA LEU A 8 27.51 4.37 50.52
C LEU A 8 28.20 3.76 49.28
N ASN A 9 29.43 3.25 49.44
CA ASN A 9 30.16 2.61 48.36
C ASN A 9 29.47 1.32 47.88
N GLN A 10 28.90 0.53 48.81
CA GLN A 10 28.11 -0.65 48.45
C GLN A 10 26.85 -0.26 47.67
N HIS A 11 26.10 0.75 48.15
CA HIS A 11 24.93 1.27 47.45
C HIS A 11 25.27 1.73 46.02
N TRP A 12 26.36 2.46 45.82
CA TRP A 12 26.78 2.89 44.48
C TRP A 12 27.22 1.72 43.59
N LYS A 13 27.87 0.69 44.14
CA LYS A 13 28.21 -0.52 43.38
C LYS A 13 26.96 -1.26 42.92
N GLU A 14 25.99 -1.43 43.82
CA GLU A 14 24.70 -2.06 43.51
C GLU A 14 23.93 -1.23 42.46
N ALA A 15 23.84 0.08 42.64
CA ALA A 15 23.21 0.98 41.68
C ALA A 15 23.89 0.93 40.31
N PHE A 16 25.23 0.89 40.26
CA PHE A 16 25.98 0.75 39.01
C PHE A 16 25.69 -0.58 38.31
N LEU A 17 25.65 -1.69 39.06
CA LEU A 17 25.33 -3.00 38.51
C LEU A 17 23.90 -3.06 37.94
N VAL A 18 22.94 -2.46 38.65
CA VAL A 18 21.54 -2.35 38.17
C VAL A 18 21.48 -1.52 36.89
N CYS A 19 22.10 -0.33 36.86
CA CYS A 19 22.13 0.52 35.67
C CYS A 19 22.81 -0.18 34.48
N LYS A 20 23.91 -0.89 34.73
CA LYS A 20 24.60 -1.66 33.68
C LYS A 20 23.70 -2.75 33.12
N HIS A 21 23.06 -3.55 33.99
CA HIS A 21 22.16 -4.60 33.56
C HIS A 21 20.97 -4.06 32.76
N GLN A 22 20.41 -2.92 33.19
CA GLN A 22 19.34 -2.23 32.48
C GLN A 22 19.80 -1.77 31.08
N LEU A 23 21.00 -1.20 30.95
CA LEU A 23 21.55 -0.78 29.66
C LEU A 23 21.80 -1.98 28.73
N ASP A 24 22.38 -3.06 29.26
CA ASP A 24 22.63 -4.29 28.49
C ASP A 24 21.31 -4.93 28.00
N GLN A 25 20.27 -4.89 28.84
CA GLN A 25 18.93 -5.37 28.50
C GLN A 25 18.28 -4.52 27.41
N GLU A 26 18.31 -3.18 27.55
CA GLU A 26 17.82 -2.25 26.54
C GLU A 26 18.52 -2.47 25.19
N LEU A 27 19.85 -2.61 25.18
CA LEU A 27 20.62 -2.85 23.95
C LEU A 27 20.23 -4.17 23.28
N SER A 28 20.02 -5.22 24.06
CA SER A 28 19.55 -6.53 23.58
C SER A 28 18.15 -6.45 22.97
N ASP A 29 17.25 -5.72 23.62
CA ASP A 29 15.87 -5.52 23.15
C ASP A 29 15.85 -4.67 21.88
N HIS A 30 16.66 -3.61 21.80
CA HIS A 30 16.85 -2.83 20.57
C HIS A 30 17.38 -3.68 19.42
N ALA A 31 18.40 -4.50 19.63
CA ALA A 31 18.95 -5.37 18.60
C ALA A 31 17.90 -6.37 18.08
N ARG A 32 17.06 -6.91 18.97
CA ARG A 32 15.95 -7.80 18.60
C ARG A 32 14.88 -7.08 17.79
N ASP A 33 14.51 -5.88 18.21
CA ASP A 33 13.52 -5.04 17.52
C ASP A 33 14.00 -4.66 16.11
N PHE A 34 15.28 -4.30 15.95
CA PHE A 34 15.86 -3.98 14.63
C PHE A 34 15.85 -5.19 13.69
N LYS A 35 16.27 -6.37 14.17
CA LYS A 35 16.23 -7.60 13.35
C LYS A 35 14.81 -7.92 12.89
N ARG A 36 13.82 -7.72 13.78
CA ARG A 36 12.41 -7.91 13.44
C ARG A 36 11.91 -6.89 12.43
N ALA A 37 12.25 -5.62 12.61
CA ALA A 37 11.85 -4.57 11.68
C ALA A 37 12.39 -4.84 10.28
N ALA A 38 13.64 -5.29 10.15
CA ALA A 38 14.22 -5.71 8.90
C ALA A 38 13.44 -6.89 8.28
N HIS A 39 13.19 -7.96 9.05
CA HIS A 39 12.47 -9.13 8.54
C HIS A 39 11.04 -8.79 8.07
N ASN A 40 10.31 -7.97 8.82
CA ASN A 40 8.97 -7.53 8.43
C ASN A 40 9.02 -6.70 7.13
N HIS A 41 10.02 -5.83 6.97
CA HIS A 41 10.19 -5.03 5.77
C HIS A 41 10.48 -5.91 4.54
N ASP A 42 11.39 -6.88 4.68
CA ASP A 42 11.73 -7.82 3.61
C ASP A 42 10.48 -8.62 3.16
N GLN A 43 9.64 -9.05 4.11
CA GLN A 43 8.38 -9.74 3.82
C GLN A 43 7.36 -8.84 3.11
N GLU A 44 7.22 -7.58 3.53
CA GLU A 44 6.35 -6.60 2.89
C GLU A 44 6.82 -6.32 1.45
N GLU A 45 8.13 -6.20 1.25
CA GLU A 45 8.72 -6.02 -0.08
C GLU A 45 8.45 -7.22 -0.99
N GLU A 46 8.62 -8.45 -0.48
CA GLU A 46 8.34 -9.67 -1.24
C GLU A 46 6.86 -9.77 -1.62
N ALA A 47 5.95 -9.46 -0.71
CA ALA A 47 4.51 -9.44 -0.99
C ALA A 47 4.15 -8.42 -2.08
N LEU A 48 4.76 -7.23 -2.05
CA LEU A 48 4.58 -6.21 -3.08
C LEU A 48 5.17 -6.65 -4.43
N ARG A 49 6.35 -7.27 -4.44
CA ARG A 49 6.97 -7.83 -5.64
C ARG A 49 6.09 -8.92 -6.26
N SER A 50 5.53 -9.84 -5.47
CA SER A 50 4.59 -10.85 -5.97
C SER A 50 3.33 -10.23 -6.56
N ARG A 51 2.79 -9.18 -5.93
CA ARG A 51 1.60 -8.48 -6.44
C ARG A 51 1.90 -7.76 -7.77
N LEU A 52 3.06 -7.11 -7.89
CA LEU A 52 3.50 -6.49 -9.14
C LEU A 52 3.69 -7.52 -10.26
N ALA A 53 4.29 -8.68 -9.95
CA ALA A 53 4.44 -9.77 -10.91
C ALA A 53 3.08 -10.29 -11.40
N SER A 54 2.13 -10.50 -10.49
CA SER A 54 0.76 -10.93 -10.83
C SER A 54 0.04 -9.91 -11.72
N MET A 55 0.10 -8.61 -11.38
CA MET A 55 -0.53 -7.56 -12.18
C MET A 55 0.10 -7.44 -13.58
N THR A 56 1.43 -7.61 -13.66
CA THR A 56 2.17 -7.58 -14.92
C THR A 56 1.75 -8.75 -15.81
N GLN A 57 1.65 -9.95 -15.24
CA GLN A 57 1.18 -11.14 -15.96
C GLN A 57 -0.26 -10.97 -16.45
N GLU A 58 -1.17 -10.47 -15.61
CA GLU A 58 -2.56 -10.25 -16.01
C GLU A 58 -2.67 -9.25 -17.17
N ARG A 59 -1.88 -8.17 -17.11
CA ARG A 59 -1.78 -7.20 -18.20
C ARG A 59 -1.30 -7.87 -19.48
N ASP A 60 -0.25 -8.67 -19.42
CA ASP A 60 0.34 -9.33 -20.60
C ASP A 60 -0.63 -10.36 -21.19
N ASP A 61 -1.33 -11.13 -20.35
CA ASP A 61 -2.38 -12.06 -20.75
C ASP A 61 -3.58 -11.33 -21.39
N MET A 62 -3.92 -10.14 -20.89
CA MET A 62 -4.95 -9.30 -21.51
C MET A 62 -4.50 -8.81 -22.89
N PHE A 63 -3.27 -8.32 -23.03
CA PHE A 63 -2.71 -7.88 -24.31
C PHE A 63 -2.65 -9.03 -25.31
N ALA A 64 -2.17 -10.21 -24.92
CA ALA A 64 -2.13 -11.40 -25.77
C ALA A 64 -3.54 -11.76 -26.27
N ARG A 65 -4.55 -11.78 -25.39
CA ARG A 65 -5.95 -12.04 -25.76
C ARG A 65 -6.51 -10.98 -26.71
N VAL A 66 -6.21 -9.70 -26.50
CA VAL A 66 -6.65 -8.61 -27.40
C VAL A 66 -6.00 -8.75 -28.77
N LEU A 67 -4.69 -9.01 -28.83
CA LEU A 67 -3.96 -9.24 -30.07
C LEU A 67 -4.53 -10.44 -30.84
N GLU A 68 -4.74 -11.57 -30.15
CA GLU A 68 -5.31 -12.78 -30.76
C GLU A 68 -6.71 -12.51 -31.33
N ARG A 69 -7.57 -11.78 -30.61
CA ARG A 69 -8.90 -11.39 -31.11
C ARG A 69 -8.80 -10.52 -32.36
N ARG A 70 -7.89 -9.53 -32.37
CA ARG A 70 -7.68 -8.65 -33.54
C ARG A 70 -7.17 -9.43 -34.75
N LEU A 71 -6.27 -10.39 -34.55
CA LEU A 71 -5.78 -11.27 -35.61
C LEU A 71 -6.89 -12.17 -36.16
N LYS A 72 -7.68 -12.82 -35.30
CA LYS A 72 -8.83 -13.64 -35.72
C LYS A 72 -9.90 -12.82 -36.43
N ALA A 73 -10.12 -11.57 -36.00
CA ALA A 73 -11.08 -10.66 -36.62
C ALA A 73 -10.63 -10.08 -37.98
N GLY A 74 -9.47 -10.48 -38.52
CA GLY A 74 -8.99 -10.00 -39.82
C GLY A 74 -8.58 -8.53 -39.81
N SER A 75 -8.24 -7.95 -38.65
CA SER A 75 -7.93 -6.53 -38.47
C SER A 75 -6.57 -6.10 -39.06
N ILE A 76 -5.93 -6.89 -39.92
CA ILE A 76 -4.68 -6.48 -40.57
C ILE A 76 -5.00 -5.37 -41.58
N ASN A 77 -4.60 -4.14 -41.23
CA ASN A 77 -4.69 -3.00 -42.12
C ASN A 77 -3.53 -3.08 -43.12
N VAL A 78 -3.81 -3.70 -44.27
CA VAL A 78 -2.83 -3.92 -45.34
C VAL A 78 -2.16 -2.61 -45.79
N PRO A 79 -2.89 -1.49 -46.03
CA PRO A 79 -2.27 -0.19 -46.32
C PRO A 79 -1.24 0.25 -45.28
N LYS A 80 -1.58 0.18 -43.99
CA LYS A 80 -0.69 0.58 -42.89
C LYS A 80 0.58 -0.28 -42.81
N VAL A 81 0.46 -1.59 -43.06
CA VAL A 81 1.61 -2.51 -43.12
C VAL A 81 2.50 -2.20 -44.33
N MET A 82 1.90 -1.94 -45.50
CA MET A 82 2.62 -1.57 -46.72
C MET A 82 3.39 -0.25 -46.54
N ASN A 83 2.76 0.74 -45.90
CA ASN A 83 3.39 2.02 -45.61
C ASN A 83 4.53 1.86 -44.59
N PHE A 84 4.35 1.06 -43.53
CA PHE A 84 5.40 0.76 -42.55
C PHE A 84 6.64 0.14 -43.19
N LEU A 85 6.45 -0.84 -44.08
CA LEU A 85 7.56 -1.51 -44.78
C LEU A 85 8.33 -0.58 -45.72
N ASN A 86 7.74 0.55 -46.11
CA ASN A 86 8.34 1.58 -46.95
C ASN A 86 8.82 2.82 -46.16
N GLN A 87 8.77 2.79 -44.82
CA GLN A 87 9.26 3.87 -43.96
C GLN A 87 10.75 3.66 -43.63
N HIS A 88 11.54 4.74 -43.60
CA HIS A 88 12.98 4.72 -43.31
C HIS A 88 13.83 4.01 -44.38
N GLN A 89 14.99 3.43 -44.03
CA GLN A 89 15.90 2.72 -44.93
C GLN A 89 15.43 1.28 -45.29
N THR A 90 14.22 0.86 -44.93
CA THR A 90 13.71 -0.45 -45.34
C THR A 90 13.28 -0.40 -46.81
N GLN A 91 14.13 -0.92 -47.69
CA GLN A 91 13.81 -1.10 -49.10
C GLN A 91 13.32 -2.53 -49.31
N VAL A 92 12.01 -2.71 -49.51
CA VAL A 92 11.50 -4.00 -49.98
C VAL A 92 11.71 -4.08 -51.49
N VAL A 93 12.64 -4.93 -51.91
CA VAL A 93 12.96 -5.17 -53.32
C VAL A 93 12.12 -6.31 -53.85
N GLY A 94 11.29 -6.08 -54.88
CA GLY A 94 10.53 -7.13 -55.54
C GLY A 94 9.13 -6.73 -56.00
N ASN A 95 8.26 -7.73 -56.13
CA ASN A 95 6.89 -7.57 -56.64
C ASN A 95 5.93 -7.08 -55.54
N TRP A 96 5.86 -5.76 -55.37
CA TRP A 96 4.96 -5.10 -54.41
C TRP A 96 3.47 -5.46 -54.57
N PRO A 97 2.88 -5.48 -55.79
CA PRO A 97 1.51 -5.96 -55.98
C PRO A 97 1.28 -7.37 -55.45
N ARG A 98 2.26 -8.26 -55.64
CA ARG A 98 2.19 -9.64 -55.15
C ARG A 98 2.26 -9.71 -53.63
N LEU A 99 3.11 -8.90 -52.99
CA LEU A 99 3.17 -8.81 -51.53
C LEU A 99 1.85 -8.28 -50.95
N LYS A 100 1.31 -7.21 -51.55
CA LYS A 100 -0.01 -6.66 -51.17
C LYS A 100 -1.10 -7.72 -51.28
N ALA A 101 -1.16 -8.45 -52.40
CA ALA A 101 -2.15 -9.51 -52.60
C ALA A 101 -2.01 -10.64 -51.56
N LEU A 102 -0.80 -11.04 -51.19
CA LEU A 102 -0.58 -12.03 -50.13
C LEU A 102 -1.07 -11.54 -48.76
N LEU A 103 -0.82 -10.27 -48.42
CA LEU A 103 -1.32 -9.66 -47.19
C LEU A 103 -2.85 -9.54 -47.18
N GLU A 104 -3.48 -9.31 -48.35
CA GLU A 104 -4.94 -9.34 -48.50
C GLU A 104 -5.52 -10.76 -48.33
N HIS A 105 -4.87 -11.79 -48.90
CA HIS A 105 -5.29 -13.18 -48.67
C HIS A 105 -5.16 -13.57 -47.20
N LEU A 106 -4.10 -13.12 -46.52
CA LEU A 106 -3.92 -13.31 -45.09
C LEU A 106 -5.01 -12.59 -44.26
N LYS A 107 -5.37 -11.36 -44.64
CA LYS A 107 -6.46 -10.59 -44.02
C LYS A 107 -7.79 -11.32 -44.10
N ASP A 108 -8.09 -11.89 -45.27
CA ASP A 108 -9.36 -12.54 -45.58
C ASP A 108 -9.37 -14.04 -45.23
N HIS A 109 -8.32 -14.54 -44.55
CA HIS A 109 -8.10 -15.95 -44.21
C HIS A 109 -8.20 -16.91 -45.41
N GLN A 110 -7.84 -16.43 -46.60
CA GLN A 110 -7.84 -17.23 -47.82
C GLN A 110 -6.47 -17.84 -48.05
N VAL A 111 -6.46 -19.09 -48.52
CA VAL A 111 -5.22 -19.75 -48.95
C VAL A 111 -4.78 -19.10 -50.27
N PRO A 112 -3.51 -18.67 -50.40
CA PRO A 112 -2.99 -18.20 -51.68
C PRO A 112 -3.13 -19.28 -52.77
N LEU A 113 -3.32 -18.86 -54.02
CA LEU A 113 -3.47 -19.79 -55.14
C LEU A 113 -2.26 -20.73 -55.26
N ASP A 114 -2.51 -22.01 -55.50
CA ASP A 114 -1.49 -23.09 -55.46
C ASP A 114 -0.41 -22.95 -56.56
N ASN A 115 -0.67 -22.14 -57.58
CA ASN A 115 0.30 -21.81 -58.64
C ASN A 115 1.28 -20.69 -58.22
N TRP A 116 1.26 -20.23 -56.98
CA TRP A 116 2.09 -19.15 -56.47
C TRP A 116 3.34 -19.67 -55.75
N THR A 117 4.49 -19.63 -56.40
CA THR A 117 5.78 -19.78 -55.71
C THR A 117 6.25 -18.40 -55.24
N THR A 118 6.34 -18.20 -53.92
CA THR A 118 6.82 -16.94 -53.33
C THR A 118 8.11 -17.19 -52.56
N GLN A 119 9.17 -16.44 -52.88
CA GLN A 119 10.42 -16.41 -52.12
C GLN A 119 10.58 -15.01 -51.52
N ILE A 120 10.71 -14.93 -50.20
CA ILE A 120 10.97 -13.67 -49.49
C ILE A 120 12.41 -13.73 -49.00
N MET A 121 13.25 -12.84 -49.52
CA MET A 121 14.63 -12.70 -49.10
C MET A 121 14.76 -11.43 -48.28
N VAL A 122 15.33 -11.55 -47.08
CA VAL A 122 15.57 -10.43 -46.16
C VAL A 122 17.07 -10.20 -46.09
N THR A 123 17.53 -9.07 -46.60
CA THR A 123 18.94 -8.67 -46.62
C THR A 123 19.10 -7.41 -45.78
N ALA A 124 20.06 -7.41 -44.84
CA ALA A 124 20.44 -6.19 -44.12
C ALA A 124 21.26 -5.28 -45.06
N ILE A 125 20.97 -3.97 -45.07
CA ILE A 125 21.43 -3.04 -46.11
C ILE A 125 22.87 -2.52 -45.92
N ASP A 126 23.71 -3.23 -45.17
CA ASP A 126 25.13 -2.86 -45.00
C ASP A 126 25.92 -2.95 -46.34
N ASP A 127 25.29 -3.49 -47.38
CA ASP A 127 25.82 -3.63 -48.73
C ASP A 127 25.28 -2.52 -49.68
N TYR A 128 26.14 -1.54 -49.97
CA TYR A 128 25.83 -0.31 -50.72
C TYR A 128 25.57 -0.51 -52.23
N SER A 129 25.60 -1.75 -52.73
CA SER A 129 25.58 -2.07 -54.17
C SER A 129 24.18 -2.25 -54.77
N ALA A 130 23.13 -2.35 -53.96
CA ALA A 130 21.75 -2.47 -54.45
C ALA A 130 21.07 -1.10 -54.57
N GLN A 131 20.64 -0.71 -55.77
CA GLN A 131 19.84 0.49 -56.02
C GLN A 131 18.45 0.09 -56.54
N PRO A 132 17.41 0.05 -55.69
CA PRO A 132 16.04 -0.24 -56.10
C PRO A 132 15.24 1.04 -56.37
N GLY A 133 14.34 0.97 -57.36
CA GLY A 133 13.48 2.08 -57.76
C GLY A 133 12.39 2.44 -56.73
N PRO A 134 11.78 3.63 -56.84
CA PRO A 134 10.88 4.17 -55.83
C PRO A 134 9.49 3.53 -55.84
N PHE A 135 8.93 3.29 -54.65
CA PHE A 135 7.52 2.95 -54.42
C PHE A 135 6.67 4.22 -54.26
N VAL A 136 5.41 4.19 -54.68
CA VAL A 136 4.44 5.28 -54.51
C VAL A 136 3.54 4.94 -53.32
N THR A 137 3.55 5.79 -52.30
CA THR A 137 2.74 5.66 -51.07
C THR A 137 1.26 5.50 -51.41
N LEU A 138 0.61 4.53 -50.75
CA LEU A 138 -0.82 4.28 -50.91
C LEU A 138 -1.63 5.12 -49.92
N ASP A 139 -2.80 5.58 -50.35
CA ASP A 139 -3.74 6.34 -49.53
C ASP A 139 -4.27 5.46 -48.38
N GLU A 140 -4.19 5.96 -47.15
CA GLU A 140 -4.74 5.29 -45.98
C GLU A 140 -6.20 5.74 -45.80
N ASP A 141 -7.16 4.84 -46.02
CA ASP A 141 -8.53 5.09 -45.56
C ASP A 141 -8.55 5.09 -44.03
N ASP A 142 -8.55 6.29 -43.46
CA ASP A 142 -8.65 6.55 -42.03
C ASP A 142 -10.08 6.29 -41.54
N ARG A 143 -10.47 5.01 -41.48
CA ARG A 143 -11.59 4.58 -40.62
C ARG A 143 -11.07 4.30 -39.21
N SER A 144 -10.54 5.33 -38.58
CA SER A 144 -10.60 5.47 -37.13
C SER A 144 -11.95 6.10 -36.79
N GLU A 145 -12.98 5.27 -36.52
CA GLU A 145 -14.13 5.78 -35.77
C GLU A 145 -13.72 6.02 -34.31
N GLU A 146 -12.99 7.12 -34.08
CA GLU A 146 -13.13 7.86 -32.84
C GLU A 146 -14.36 8.75 -33.00
N LYS A 147 -15.47 8.35 -32.38
CA LYS A 147 -16.65 9.20 -32.22
C LYS A 147 -16.25 10.48 -31.48
N LYS A 148 -16.06 11.56 -32.24
CA LYS A 148 -16.24 12.93 -31.75
C LYS A 148 -17.74 13.21 -31.80
N GLU A 149 -18.35 13.31 -30.62
CA GLU A 149 -19.63 14.00 -30.48
C GLU A 149 -19.34 15.50 -30.56
N GLU A 150 -19.95 16.14 -31.55
CA GLU A 150 -19.84 17.56 -31.86
C GLU A 150 -20.87 18.37 -31.04
N ASP A 151 -20.42 19.58 -30.74
CA ASP A 151 -20.91 20.62 -29.85
C ASP A 151 -22.30 21.15 -30.22
N ASP A 152 -23.11 21.53 -29.21
CA ASP A 152 -24.16 22.54 -29.38
C ASP A 152 -24.03 23.63 -28.32
N SER A 153 -23.66 24.81 -28.84
CA SER A 153 -23.99 26.15 -28.35
C SER A 153 -23.25 26.72 -27.14
N GLY A 154 -22.44 27.73 -27.43
CA GLY A 154 -22.78 29.08 -26.94
C GLY A 154 -21.80 29.77 -26.00
N SER A 155 -20.84 30.47 -26.61
CA SER A 155 -20.51 31.87 -26.29
C SER A 155 -19.80 32.19 -24.95
N GLY A 156 -18.51 32.52 -25.08
CA GLY A 156 -18.05 33.83 -24.58
C GLY A 156 -16.95 33.86 -23.51
N ASN A 157 -15.71 33.95 -24.00
CA ASN A 157 -14.68 34.89 -23.54
C ASN A 157 -13.86 34.57 -22.26
N GLY A 158 -12.52 34.49 -22.42
CA GLY A 158 -11.60 35.10 -21.47
C GLY A 158 -10.52 34.24 -20.79
N SER A 159 -9.35 34.13 -21.46
CA SER A 159 -7.99 34.35 -20.89
C SER A 159 -7.47 33.63 -19.63
N LYS A 160 -6.29 32.99 -19.81
CA LYS A 160 -5.06 32.98 -18.98
C LYS A 160 -4.86 31.94 -17.84
N ASN A 161 -3.89 31.06 -18.11
CA ASN A 161 -2.69 30.74 -17.31
C ASN A 161 -2.81 30.38 -15.81
N ALA A 162 -2.58 29.09 -15.52
CA ALA A 162 -1.77 28.53 -14.40
C ALA A 162 -2.20 28.81 -12.93
N PRO A 163 -1.54 28.14 -11.97
CA PRO A 163 -2.04 27.00 -11.18
C PRO A 163 -2.81 27.43 -9.91
N LEU A 164 -3.83 26.65 -9.53
CA LEU A 164 -4.59 26.85 -8.29
C LEU A 164 -3.71 26.69 -7.03
N ASP A 165 -3.45 27.81 -6.38
CA ASP A 165 -3.03 27.95 -4.98
C ASP A 165 -4.28 27.81 -4.09
N LEU A 166 -4.26 26.85 -3.16
CA LEU A 166 -5.31 26.64 -2.15
C LEU A 166 -4.80 27.13 -0.81
N THR A 167 -4.56 28.43 -0.72
CA THR A 167 -4.43 29.13 0.57
C THR A 167 -5.65 30.05 0.74
N GLN A 168 -6.27 29.96 1.93
CA GLN A 168 -7.28 30.86 2.53
C GLN A 168 -8.78 30.46 2.41
N ASP A 169 -9.23 29.79 3.47
CA ASP A 169 -10.31 30.19 4.42
C ASP A 169 -11.54 30.96 3.90
N PRO A 170 -12.76 30.61 4.36
CA PRO A 170 -13.80 31.61 4.50
C PRO A 170 -14.52 31.53 5.87
N THR A 171 -14.34 32.57 6.66
CA THR A 171 -15.48 33.28 7.30
C THR A 171 -15.12 34.77 7.30
N PRO A 172 -16.06 35.73 7.26
CA PRO A 172 -17.19 35.80 8.18
C PRO A 172 -18.46 36.50 7.65
N THR A 173 -19.56 36.45 8.41
CA THR A 173 -20.35 37.67 8.67
C THR A 173 -20.95 37.59 10.07
N ALA A 174 -20.59 38.59 10.87
CA ALA A 174 -20.93 38.78 12.26
C ALA A 174 -22.17 39.67 12.41
N THR A 175 -22.81 39.66 13.58
CA THR A 175 -23.09 40.88 14.36
C THR A 175 -23.48 40.52 15.82
N PRO A 176 -23.35 41.44 16.79
CA PRO A 176 -22.61 41.17 18.04
C PRO A 176 -23.39 41.56 19.32
N GLN A 177 -23.12 40.91 20.45
CA GLN A 177 -23.29 41.53 21.78
C GLN A 177 -22.19 41.07 22.76
N THR A 178 -21.55 42.05 23.39
CA THR A 178 -20.34 42.00 24.26
C THR A 178 -20.69 41.68 25.74
N PRO A 179 -19.74 41.54 26.70
CA PRO A 179 -19.64 40.39 27.61
C PRO A 179 -19.77 40.75 29.11
N PRO A 180 -19.47 39.81 30.04
CA PRO A 180 -18.41 40.16 30.98
C PRO A 180 -17.40 39.02 31.24
N THR A 181 -16.15 39.34 30.91
CA THR A 181 -14.95 39.23 31.76
C THR A 181 -14.96 38.18 32.88
N LYS A 182 -14.11 37.16 32.75
CA LYS A 182 -13.21 36.74 33.83
C LYS A 182 -11.97 36.05 33.26
N ARG A 183 -10.88 36.79 33.42
CA ARG A 183 -9.49 36.49 33.10
C ARG A 183 -9.02 35.27 33.90
N GLY A 184 -8.63 34.19 33.23
CA GLY A 184 -7.98 33.03 33.83
C GLY A 184 -6.85 32.55 32.92
N LYS A 185 -5.62 32.92 33.29
CA LYS A 185 -4.30 32.45 32.82
C LYS A 185 -4.30 31.52 31.59
N ALA A 186 -3.76 32.06 30.48
CA ALA A 186 -3.15 31.24 29.44
C ALA A 186 -2.08 30.34 30.09
N SER A 187 -2.38 29.05 30.24
CA SER A 187 -1.35 28.04 30.41
C SER A 187 -0.62 27.94 29.08
N SER A 188 0.66 28.29 29.09
CA SER A 188 1.58 28.01 27.99
C SER A 188 1.33 26.60 27.45
N ALA A 189 1.38 26.43 26.13
CA ALA A 189 1.50 25.14 25.49
C ALA A 189 2.72 24.41 26.05
N SER A 190 2.51 23.70 27.16
CA SER A 190 3.43 22.71 27.68
C SER A 190 3.39 21.59 26.66
N SER A 191 4.50 21.34 25.98
CA SER A 191 4.72 20.11 25.23
C SER A 191 4.31 18.96 26.14
N ARG A 192 3.11 18.40 25.93
CA ARG A 192 2.63 17.25 26.69
C ARG A 192 3.66 16.15 26.49
N LYS A 193 4.44 15.85 27.53
CA LYS A 193 5.41 14.76 27.49
C LYS A 193 4.61 13.48 27.32
N LEU A 194 4.52 12.97 26.10
CA LEU A 194 3.79 11.76 25.79
C LEU A 194 4.50 10.60 26.50
N GLN A 195 3.73 9.84 27.28
CA GLN A 195 4.23 8.62 27.86
C GLN A 195 4.34 7.56 26.74
N LEU A 196 5.57 7.24 26.33
CA LEU A 196 5.81 6.26 25.27
C LEU A 196 5.77 4.81 25.79
N ARG A 197 5.96 4.63 27.10
CA ARG A 197 5.99 3.32 27.78
C ARG A 197 5.18 3.33 29.08
N PRO A 198 4.46 2.24 29.40
CA PRO A 198 3.83 2.09 30.71
C PRO A 198 4.86 2.18 31.84
N ASP A 199 4.40 2.54 33.03
CA ASP A 199 5.21 2.49 34.26
C ASP A 199 4.37 1.82 35.36
N PRO A 200 4.75 0.62 35.85
CA PRO A 200 5.96 -0.15 35.51
C PRO A 200 5.89 -0.81 34.11
N TYR A 201 7.05 -1.10 33.52
CA TYR A 201 7.18 -1.81 32.23
C TYR A 201 7.91 -3.14 32.39
N THR A 202 7.27 -4.25 32.02
CA THR A 202 7.79 -5.61 32.15
C THR A 202 7.47 -6.40 30.87
N PRO A 203 8.17 -6.14 29.75
CA PRO A 203 7.84 -6.69 28.45
C PRO A 203 7.93 -8.22 28.45
N SER A 204 6.97 -8.85 27.78
CA SER A 204 6.97 -10.29 27.56
C SER A 204 7.83 -10.69 26.38
N GLY A 205 8.40 -11.89 26.44
CA GLY A 205 9.04 -12.53 25.28
C GLY A 205 8.08 -13.06 24.23
N LYS A 206 6.76 -13.12 24.51
CA LYS A 206 5.75 -13.52 23.51
C LYS A 206 5.47 -12.39 22.54
N ASP A 207 5.29 -12.73 21.27
CA ASP A 207 4.88 -11.75 20.26
C ASP A 207 3.37 -11.52 20.23
N ALA A 208 3.00 -10.44 19.56
CA ALA A 208 1.62 -10.19 19.18
C ALA A 208 1.16 -11.16 18.08
N LEU A 209 -0.15 -11.29 17.88
CA LEU A 209 -0.71 -12.25 16.94
C LEU A 209 -0.28 -11.92 15.50
N ASP A 210 0.22 -12.93 14.78
CA ASP A 210 0.70 -12.80 13.40
C ASP A 210 -0.42 -12.22 12.50
N PRO A 211 -0.14 -11.17 11.70
CA PRO A 211 -1.09 -10.61 10.74
C PRO A 211 -1.74 -11.63 9.78
N ARG A 212 -1.09 -12.76 9.51
CA ARG A 212 -1.58 -13.83 8.63
C ARG A 212 -2.55 -14.78 9.34
N THR A 213 -2.56 -14.75 10.67
CA THR A 213 -3.46 -15.61 11.46
C THR A 213 -4.81 -14.90 11.58
N SER A 214 -5.82 -15.46 10.93
CA SER A 214 -7.20 -14.99 11.09
C SER A 214 -7.68 -15.26 12.52
N LEU A 215 -8.43 -14.30 13.07
CA LEU A 215 -9.15 -14.50 14.34
C LEU A 215 -10.14 -15.66 14.20
N THR A 216 -10.30 -16.43 15.28
CA THR A 216 -11.15 -17.62 15.34
C THR A 216 -12.63 -17.33 15.06
N ARG A 217 -13.11 -16.14 15.42
CA ARG A 217 -14.49 -15.71 15.20
C ARG A 217 -14.59 -14.42 14.41
N THR A 218 -15.66 -14.34 13.62
CA THR A 218 -16.11 -13.09 13.00
C THR A 218 -16.63 -12.11 14.06
N ALA A 219 -16.83 -10.85 13.69
CA ALA A 219 -17.38 -9.87 14.61
C ALA A 219 -18.86 -10.16 14.93
N GLU A 220 -19.57 -10.76 13.98
CA GLU A 220 -20.96 -11.17 14.06
C GLU A 220 -21.12 -12.33 15.03
N GLU A 221 -20.27 -13.35 14.94
CA GLU A 221 -20.25 -14.49 15.88
C GLU A 221 -19.94 -14.05 17.31
N ALA A 222 -18.93 -13.18 17.49
CA ALA A 222 -18.59 -12.66 18.81
C ALA A 222 -19.69 -11.75 19.39
N ARG A 223 -20.42 -11.01 18.53
CA ARG A 223 -21.61 -10.25 18.95
C ARG A 223 -22.75 -11.20 19.31
N ALA A 224 -22.96 -12.28 18.56
CA ALA A 224 -24.00 -13.26 18.83
C ALA A 224 -23.79 -13.96 20.19
N SER A 225 -22.54 -14.22 20.58
CA SER A 225 -22.23 -14.78 21.91
C SER A 225 -22.55 -13.84 23.08
N LEU A 226 -22.88 -12.57 22.82
CA LEU A 226 -23.35 -11.63 23.85
C LEU A 226 -24.87 -11.68 24.06
N ALA A 227 -25.62 -12.54 23.36
CA ALA A 227 -27.08 -12.59 23.48
C ALA A 227 -27.57 -12.79 24.92
N ASP A 228 -26.83 -13.55 25.72
CA ASP A 228 -27.15 -13.83 27.13
C ASP A 228 -26.64 -12.76 28.10
N HIS A 229 -25.96 -11.72 27.59
CA HIS A 229 -25.39 -10.63 28.36
C HIS A 229 -26.09 -9.31 28.03
N ALA A 230 -26.45 -8.52 29.05
CA ALA A 230 -27.03 -7.18 28.88
C ALA A 230 -25.97 -6.14 28.43
N VAL A 231 -25.18 -6.47 27.41
CA VAL A 231 -23.95 -5.77 27.02
C VAL A 231 -24.01 -5.44 25.53
N ILE A 232 -23.78 -4.17 25.19
CA ILE A 232 -23.79 -3.70 23.81
C ILE A 232 -22.37 -3.83 23.23
N TRP A 233 -22.21 -4.65 22.19
CA TRP A 233 -20.92 -4.92 21.52
C TRP A 233 -20.16 -3.64 21.14
N ASP A 234 -20.81 -2.70 20.45
CA ASP A 234 -20.16 -1.49 19.91
C ASP A 234 -19.69 -0.50 21.00
N LYS A 235 -20.17 -0.67 22.23
CA LYS A 235 -19.74 0.14 23.38
C LYS A 235 -18.58 -0.49 24.15
N GLN A 236 -18.18 -1.70 23.79
CA GLN A 236 -17.06 -2.39 24.44
C GLN A 236 -15.72 -1.83 23.97
N ARG A 237 -14.71 -1.98 24.84
CA ARG A 237 -13.33 -1.65 24.49
C ARG A 237 -12.85 -2.52 23.32
N THR A 238 -12.02 -1.94 22.45
CA THR A 238 -11.50 -2.62 21.26
C THR A 238 -10.68 -3.86 21.59
N ASP A 239 -9.90 -3.84 22.68
CA ASP A 239 -9.13 -4.99 23.14
C ASP A 239 -10.05 -6.14 23.57
N LEU A 240 -11.13 -5.87 24.31
CA LEU A 240 -12.13 -6.86 24.67
C LEU A 240 -12.77 -7.51 23.43
N GLN A 241 -13.17 -6.68 22.45
CA GLN A 241 -13.74 -7.17 21.20
C GLN A 241 -12.78 -8.11 20.45
N LEU A 242 -11.50 -7.75 20.36
CA LEU A 242 -10.50 -8.57 19.67
C LEU A 242 -10.20 -9.87 20.40
N VAL A 243 -10.15 -9.84 21.74
CA VAL A 243 -9.95 -11.04 22.57
C VAL A 243 -11.13 -12.00 22.46
N MET A 244 -12.37 -11.51 22.45
CA MET A 244 -13.55 -12.36 22.21
C MET A 244 -13.51 -13.00 20.81
N ARG A 245 -13.07 -12.24 19.80
CA ARG A 245 -12.87 -12.75 18.44
C ARG A 245 -11.74 -13.79 18.34
N SER A 246 -10.83 -13.86 19.31
CA SER A 246 -9.84 -14.93 19.41
C SER A 246 -10.41 -16.27 19.88
N GLY A 247 -11.69 -16.33 20.27
CA GLY A 247 -12.40 -17.55 20.68
C GLY A 247 -12.80 -17.60 22.15
N LEU A 248 -12.49 -16.58 22.95
CA LEU A 248 -12.91 -16.51 24.35
C LEU A 248 -14.35 -16.04 24.49
N ASP A 249 -15.03 -16.45 25.58
CA ASP A 249 -16.32 -15.90 25.94
C ASP A 249 -16.18 -14.49 26.54
N TYR A 250 -17.31 -13.83 26.83
CA TYR A 250 -17.29 -12.46 27.34
C TYR A 250 -16.63 -12.34 28.72
N LEU A 251 -16.91 -13.28 29.64
CA LEU A 251 -16.41 -13.19 31.03
C LEU A 251 -14.91 -13.46 31.07
N ASP A 252 -14.45 -14.51 30.39
CA ASP A 252 -13.03 -14.85 30.25
C ASP A 252 -12.26 -13.74 29.55
N ALA A 253 -12.80 -13.19 28.46
CA ALA A 253 -12.17 -12.09 27.75
C ALA A 253 -12.11 -10.82 28.62
N PHE A 254 -13.17 -10.52 29.37
CA PHE A 254 -13.21 -9.38 30.27
C PHE A 254 -12.20 -9.51 31.41
N GLU A 255 -12.11 -10.68 32.04
CA GLU A 255 -11.11 -10.99 33.07
C GLU A 255 -9.69 -10.83 32.51
N LEU A 256 -9.45 -11.34 31.30
CA LEU A 256 -8.14 -11.26 30.66
C LEU A 256 -7.69 -9.81 30.40
N VAL A 257 -8.58 -8.96 29.85
CA VAL A 257 -8.23 -7.56 29.51
C VAL A 257 -8.29 -6.57 30.67
N SER A 258 -8.97 -6.95 31.76
CA SER A 258 -9.09 -6.13 32.96
C SER A 258 -8.07 -6.53 34.03
N GLY A 259 -7.59 -7.78 33.99
CA GLY A 259 -6.57 -8.30 34.89
C GLY A 259 -5.13 -8.07 34.41
N ASP A 260 -4.19 -8.55 35.22
CA ASP A 260 -2.76 -8.39 35.00
C ASP A 260 -2.18 -9.51 34.12
N HIS A 261 -2.71 -9.63 32.89
CA HIS A 261 -2.46 -10.77 32.01
C HIS A 261 -1.85 -10.37 30.66
N LEU A 262 -1.29 -11.37 29.97
CA LEU A 262 -0.75 -11.26 28.61
C LEU A 262 -1.90 -11.27 27.60
N VAL A 263 -2.17 -10.12 26.98
CA VAL A 263 -3.26 -9.98 26.00
C VAL A 263 -2.75 -9.91 24.57
N HIS A 264 -1.60 -9.28 24.33
CA HIS A 264 -1.08 -9.04 22.98
C HIS A 264 -0.92 -10.27 22.08
N PRO A 265 -0.65 -11.51 22.57
CA PRO A 265 -0.57 -12.68 21.68
C PRO A 265 -1.91 -13.05 21.04
N ARG A 266 -3.02 -12.48 21.50
CA ARG A 266 -4.37 -12.69 20.94
C ARG A 266 -4.83 -11.54 20.02
N ILE A 267 -4.06 -10.46 19.96
CA ILE A 267 -4.41 -9.25 19.22
C ILE A 267 -3.50 -9.15 18.00
N PRO A 268 -4.05 -9.03 16.77
CA PRO A 268 -3.22 -8.87 15.60
C PRO A 268 -2.39 -7.59 15.66
N VAL A 269 -1.15 -7.68 15.16
CA VAL A 269 -0.14 -6.61 15.28
C VAL A 269 -0.66 -5.24 14.85
N ARG A 270 -1.43 -5.19 13.75
CA ARG A 270 -1.95 -3.93 13.21
C ARG A 270 -2.90 -3.24 14.20
N GLU A 271 -3.87 -3.98 14.70
CA GLU A 271 -4.86 -3.51 15.65
C GLU A 271 -4.22 -3.15 16.99
N LEU A 272 -3.24 -3.96 17.44
CA LEU A 272 -2.45 -3.65 18.63
C LEU A 272 -1.73 -2.31 18.48
N THR A 273 -1.02 -2.10 17.37
CA THR A 273 -0.27 -0.86 17.10
C THR A 273 -1.20 0.36 17.11
N LEU A 274 -2.37 0.27 16.49
CA LEU A 274 -3.38 1.34 16.48
C LEU A 274 -3.91 1.66 17.89
N MET A 275 -4.17 0.62 18.70
CA MET A 275 -4.57 0.81 20.09
C MET A 275 -3.47 1.48 20.92
N LEU A 276 -2.23 1.05 20.76
CA LEU A 276 -1.08 1.65 21.47
C LEU A 276 -0.89 3.12 21.09
N ALA A 277 -0.93 3.46 19.79
CA ALA A 277 -0.81 4.84 19.32
C ALA A 277 -1.89 5.74 19.95
N ARG A 278 -3.13 5.25 19.99
CA ARG A 278 -4.24 5.94 20.66
C ARG A 278 -3.99 6.09 22.16
N MET A 279 -3.52 5.04 22.82
CA MET A 279 -3.24 5.08 24.25
C MET A 279 -2.07 6.01 24.60
N ILE A 280 -1.01 6.06 23.79
CA ILE A 280 0.11 7.02 23.92
C ILE A 280 -0.43 8.46 23.80
N TYR A 281 -1.19 8.73 22.73
CA TYR A 281 -1.75 10.05 22.47
C TYR A 281 -2.65 10.57 23.61
N TRP A 282 -3.49 9.68 24.18
CA TRP A 282 -4.39 10.04 25.28
C TRP A 282 -3.80 9.85 26.69
N GLY A 283 -2.54 9.40 26.82
CA GLY A 283 -1.92 9.13 28.12
C GLY A 283 -2.60 8.02 28.92
N ARG A 284 -3.08 6.97 28.23
CA ARG A 284 -3.87 5.87 28.82
C ARG A 284 -3.09 4.58 29.04
N LEU A 285 -1.78 4.56 28.81
CA LEU A 285 -0.94 3.36 28.95
C LEU A 285 -1.03 2.75 30.35
N ASN A 286 -0.93 3.56 31.41
CA ASN A 286 -1.00 3.09 32.80
C ASN A 286 -2.41 2.67 33.25
N HIS A 287 -3.45 3.03 32.49
CA HIS A 287 -4.84 2.65 32.80
C HIS A 287 -5.23 1.30 32.20
N THR A 288 -4.32 0.67 31.47
CA THR A 288 -4.54 -0.60 30.79
C THR A 288 -3.53 -1.62 31.33
N PRO A 289 -3.93 -2.50 32.27
CA PRO A 289 -3.01 -3.37 33.01
C PRO A 289 -2.12 -4.21 32.10
N TRP A 290 -2.67 -4.78 31.03
CA TRP A 290 -1.93 -5.64 30.10
C TRP A 290 -0.86 -4.90 29.27
N ALA A 291 -0.92 -3.57 29.18
CA ALA A 291 -0.01 -2.78 28.34
C ALA A 291 1.47 -2.97 28.75
N LYS A 292 1.74 -3.14 30.04
CA LYS A 292 3.12 -3.29 30.55
C LYS A 292 3.85 -4.53 30.04
N TYR A 293 3.11 -5.53 29.53
CA TYR A 293 3.67 -6.77 29.00
C TYR A 293 3.92 -6.76 27.49
N VAL A 294 3.46 -5.72 26.80
CA VAL A 294 3.58 -5.61 25.34
C VAL A 294 5.06 -5.46 24.95
N PRO A 295 5.55 -6.19 23.94
CA PRO A 295 6.94 -6.08 23.48
C PRO A 295 7.31 -4.68 23.02
N SER A 296 8.60 -4.35 23.14
CA SER A 296 9.08 -2.99 22.88
C SER A 296 8.87 -2.52 21.44
N TRP A 297 9.04 -3.41 20.47
CA TRP A 297 8.85 -3.11 19.06
C TRP A 297 7.42 -2.67 18.71
N CYS A 298 6.39 -3.18 19.40
CA CYS A 298 5.00 -2.82 19.11
C CYS A 298 4.74 -1.32 19.37
N TYR A 299 5.30 -0.81 20.47
CA TYR A 299 5.27 0.62 20.77
C TYR A 299 6.14 1.42 19.81
N LYS A 300 7.33 0.95 19.42
CA LYS A 300 8.18 1.66 18.43
C LYS A 300 7.47 1.83 17.08
N LYS A 301 6.58 0.90 16.74
CA LYS A 301 5.73 0.97 15.54
C LYS A 301 4.53 1.93 15.71
N ALA A 302 4.18 2.27 16.96
CA ALA A 302 3.03 3.10 17.32
C ALA A 302 3.40 4.55 17.70
N GLU A 303 4.68 4.82 17.98
CA GLU A 303 5.30 6.14 18.18
C GLU A 303 5.35 6.94 16.87
#